data_AF-A0A5C8Z976-F1
#
_entry.id   AF-A0A5C8Z976-F1
#
_cell.length_a   1.000
_cell.length_b   1.000
_cell.length_c   1.000
_cell.angle_alpha   90.00
_cell.angle_beta   90.00
_cell.angle_gamma   90.00
#
_symmetry.space_group_name_H-M   'P 1'
#
loop_
_entity.id
_entity.type
_entity.pdbx_description
1 polymer ?
#
loop_
_entity_poly.entity_id
_entity_poly.type
_entity_poly.pdbx_seq_one_letter_code
_entity_poly.pdbx_strand_id
1 'polypeptide(L)'
;MTTGSWEPGAPTSKPSEALLLSAAQYVNAEQFGDAPAAEVAGLQSHMQMNREHWSAVLETLDSDTLKKLARFFTLAESHWADWFGGDKNPTIWVCKELKARGEFPDKELTAWIKANTENRFLPYGNVLG
;
A
#
# COMPACT_ATOMS: atom_id res chain seq x y z
N MET A 1 24.14 -7.37 -28.41
CA MET A 1 23.97 -6.49 -27.24
C MET A 1 22.97 -7.15 -26.32
N THR A 2 23.30 -7.17 -25.04
CA THR A 2 22.78 -7.91 -23.88
C THR A 2 21.37 -8.51 -23.95
N THR A 3 21.31 -9.81 -23.67
CA THR A 3 20.14 -10.64 -23.40
C THR A 3 19.32 -10.09 -22.24
N GLY A 4 18.11 -9.60 -22.51
CA GLY A 4 17.10 -9.40 -21.47
C GLY A 4 16.53 -10.77 -21.07
N SER A 5 17.05 -11.34 -19.98
CA SER A 5 16.53 -12.56 -19.37
C SER A 5 15.02 -12.44 -19.15
N TRP A 6 14.26 -13.18 -19.94
CA TRP A 6 12.90 -13.55 -19.56
C TRP A 6 13.01 -14.75 -18.62
N GLU A 7 12.91 -14.50 -17.33
CA GLU A 7 12.71 -15.54 -16.32
C GLU A 7 11.22 -15.58 -15.97
N PRO A 8 10.46 -16.59 -16.42
CA PRO A 8 9.16 -16.88 -15.82
C PRO A 8 9.41 -17.63 -14.50
N GLY A 9 9.93 -16.90 -13.51
CA GLY A 9 9.88 -17.35 -12.12
C GLY A 9 8.43 -17.27 -11.65
N ALA A 10 7.93 -18.35 -11.05
CA ALA A 10 6.57 -18.50 -10.53
C ALA A 10 6.04 -17.23 -9.81
N PRO A 11 4.72 -16.98 -9.77
CA PRO A 11 4.16 -15.84 -9.04
C PRO A 11 4.31 -16.08 -7.52
N THR A 12 5.48 -15.79 -6.96
CA THR A 12 5.77 -15.95 -5.53
C THR A 12 5.86 -14.57 -4.85
N SER A 13 4.68 -14.00 -4.66
CA SER A 13 4.16 -13.58 -3.34
C SER A 13 4.77 -12.38 -2.59
N LYS A 14 5.40 -11.39 -3.23
CA LYS A 14 5.59 -10.06 -2.61
C LYS A 14 5.53 -8.92 -3.64
N PRO A 15 4.96 -7.75 -3.29
CA PRO A 15 4.96 -6.61 -4.19
C PRO A 15 6.39 -6.10 -4.40
N SER A 16 6.71 -5.66 -5.62
CA SER A 16 8.04 -5.18 -5.96
C SER A 16 8.37 -3.89 -5.22
N GLU A 17 9.53 -3.82 -4.58
CA GLU A 17 10.00 -2.63 -3.86
C GLU A 17 10.04 -1.39 -4.76
N ALA A 18 10.49 -1.54 -6.02
CA ALA A 18 10.49 -0.46 -6.99
C ALA A 18 9.07 0.09 -7.27
N LEU A 19 8.07 -0.78 -7.37
CA LEU A 19 6.67 -0.37 -7.55
C LEU A 19 6.13 0.37 -6.32
N LEU A 20 6.52 -0.05 -5.12
CA LEU A 20 6.14 0.61 -3.88
C LEU A 20 6.79 1.99 -3.74
N LEU A 21 8.07 2.12 -4.11
CA LEU A 21 8.75 3.41 -4.14
C LEU A 21 8.10 4.34 -5.15
N SER A 22 7.75 3.83 -6.34
CA SER A 22 6.96 4.59 -7.31
C SER A 22 5.59 4.95 -6.76
N ALA A 23 4.87 4.05 -6.08
CA ALA A 23 3.59 4.35 -5.48
C ALA A 23 3.69 5.41 -4.37
N ALA A 24 4.76 5.38 -3.58
CA ALA A 24 5.03 6.33 -2.51
C ALA A 24 5.27 7.77 -2.99
N GLN A 25 5.48 7.99 -4.30
CA GLN A 25 5.52 9.34 -4.87
C GLN A 25 4.11 9.95 -5.05
N TYR A 26 3.08 9.11 -5.12
CA TYR A 26 1.69 9.50 -5.39
C TYR A 26 0.86 9.58 -4.10
N VAL A 27 1.23 10.48 -3.20
CA VAL A 27 0.53 10.67 -1.91
C VAL A 27 -0.46 11.83 -1.88
N ASN A 28 -0.43 12.66 -2.92
CA ASN A 28 -1.31 13.80 -3.07
C ASN A 28 -2.51 13.40 -3.93
N ALA A 29 -3.73 13.56 -3.41
CA ALA A 29 -4.96 13.29 -4.14
C ALA A 29 -5.02 14.02 -5.51
N GLU A 30 -4.47 15.24 -5.58
CA GLU A 30 -4.38 16.04 -6.80
C GLU A 30 -3.47 15.42 -7.87
N GLN A 31 -2.42 14.71 -7.46
CA GLN A 31 -1.47 14.03 -8.37
C GLN A 31 -1.85 12.57 -8.59
N PHE A 32 -2.69 12.01 -7.73
CA PHE A 32 -3.14 10.63 -7.78
C PHE A 32 -3.96 10.34 -9.04
N GLY A 33 -4.75 11.31 -9.50
CA GLY A 33 -5.55 11.17 -10.72
C GLY A 33 -4.71 11.07 -12.01
N ASP A 34 -3.48 11.59 -12.01
CA ASP A 34 -2.55 11.51 -13.15
C ASP A 34 -1.62 10.29 -13.07
N ALA A 35 -1.67 9.53 -11.97
CA ALA A 35 -0.89 8.31 -11.84
C ALA A 35 -1.28 7.36 -12.98
N PRO A 36 -0.34 6.94 -13.84
CA PRO A 36 -0.64 5.97 -14.88
C PRO A 36 -1.05 4.69 -14.18
N ALA A 37 -2.34 4.36 -14.20
CA ALA A 37 -2.89 3.16 -13.58
C ALA A 37 -2.10 1.90 -14.00
N ALA A 38 -1.48 1.90 -15.17
CA ALA A 38 -0.58 0.85 -15.65
C ALA A 38 0.74 0.70 -14.86
N GLU A 39 1.33 1.77 -14.34
CA GLU A 39 2.56 1.68 -13.52
C GLU A 39 2.26 0.99 -12.19
N VAL A 40 1.14 1.34 -11.57
CA VAL A 40 0.77 0.79 -10.27
C VAL A 40 -0.16 -0.42 -10.37
N ALA A 41 -0.66 -0.78 -11.55
CA ALA A 41 -1.58 -1.92 -11.79
C ALA A 41 -1.08 -3.23 -11.16
N GLY A 42 0.23 -3.44 -11.12
CA GLY A 42 0.83 -4.60 -10.47
C GLY A 42 0.49 -4.72 -8.97
N LEU A 43 0.26 -3.60 -8.27
CA LEU A 43 -0.12 -3.57 -6.86
C LEU A 43 -1.61 -3.89 -6.63
N GLN A 44 -2.46 -3.78 -7.65
CA GLN A 44 -3.89 -4.10 -7.54
C GLN A 44 -4.10 -5.54 -7.04
N SER A 45 -3.42 -6.52 -7.64
CA SER A 45 -3.49 -7.92 -7.20
C SER A 45 -2.96 -8.15 -5.79
N HIS A 46 -2.19 -7.20 -5.26
CA HIS A 46 -1.62 -7.25 -3.91
C HIS A 46 -2.53 -6.59 -2.85
N MET A 47 -3.55 -5.81 -3.25
CA MET A 47 -4.51 -5.15 -2.34
C MET A 47 -5.26 -6.15 -1.43
N GLN A 48 -5.47 -7.38 -1.89
CA GLN A 48 -6.18 -8.42 -1.15
C GLN A 48 -5.26 -9.48 -0.53
N MET A 49 -3.93 -9.28 -0.59
CA MET A 49 -2.97 -10.22 -0.04
C MET A 49 -2.84 -10.11 1.48
N ASN A 50 -2.55 -11.27 2.11
CA ASN A 50 -2.32 -11.35 3.55
C ASN A 50 -1.05 -10.60 3.98
N ARG A 51 -1.02 -10.21 5.26
CA ARG A 51 0.12 -9.55 5.92
C ARG A 51 1.47 -10.19 5.62
N GLU A 52 1.54 -11.52 5.57
CA GLU A 52 2.80 -12.27 5.39
C GLU A 52 3.54 -11.88 4.10
N HIS A 53 2.81 -11.53 3.04
CA HIS A 53 3.36 -11.06 1.77
C HIS A 53 3.87 -9.62 1.84
N TRP A 54 3.34 -8.85 2.78
CA TRP A 54 3.68 -7.45 2.98
C TRP A 54 4.78 -7.27 4.03
N SER A 55 4.77 -8.03 5.14
CA SER A 55 5.72 -7.87 6.26
C SER A 55 7.16 -7.79 5.78
N ALA A 56 7.60 -8.75 4.97
CA ALA A 56 8.98 -8.82 4.48
C ALA A 56 9.41 -7.59 3.66
N VAL A 57 8.49 -6.98 2.90
CA VAL A 57 8.80 -5.77 2.12
C VAL A 57 8.60 -4.49 2.92
N LEU A 58 7.64 -4.48 3.84
CA LEU A 58 7.43 -3.33 4.72
C LEU A 58 8.63 -3.17 5.64
N GLU A 59 9.18 -4.27 6.16
CA GLU A 59 10.41 -4.34 6.96
C GLU A 59 11.64 -3.74 6.27
N THR A 60 11.75 -3.82 4.94
CA THR A 60 12.87 -3.22 4.20
C THR A 60 12.70 -1.72 3.94
N LEU A 61 11.48 -1.20 4.01
CA LEU A 61 11.17 0.20 3.71
C LEU A 61 11.29 1.10 4.94
N ASP A 62 11.72 2.35 4.71
CA ASP A 62 11.75 3.40 5.72
C ASP A 62 10.36 3.81 6.18
N SER A 63 10.28 4.31 7.41
CA SER A 63 9.03 4.73 8.03
C SER A 63 8.35 5.90 7.32
N ASP A 64 9.11 6.81 6.70
CA ASP A 64 8.55 7.86 5.82
C ASP A 64 7.86 7.27 4.58
N THR A 65 8.52 6.30 3.93
CA THR A 65 7.97 5.56 2.78
C THR A 65 6.72 4.78 3.17
N LEU A 66 6.71 4.15 4.35
CA LEU A 66 5.53 3.49 4.90
C LEU A 66 4.37 4.48 5.08
N LYS A 67 4.60 5.66 5.68
CA LYS A 67 3.55 6.69 5.82
C LYS A 67 3.01 7.12 4.46
N LYS A 68 3.88 7.26 3.45
CA LYS A 68 3.50 7.59 2.08
C LYS A 68 2.66 6.48 1.43
N LEU A 69 3.07 5.23 1.56
CA LEU A 69 2.31 4.07 1.06
C LEU A 69 0.92 3.98 1.67
N ALA A 70 0.79 4.20 2.98
CA ALA A 70 -0.52 4.22 3.64
C ALA A 70 -1.46 5.27 3.01
N ARG A 71 -0.93 6.46 2.68
CA ARG A 71 -1.70 7.50 1.99
C ARG A 71 -2.07 7.08 0.56
N PHE A 72 -1.11 6.53 -0.18
CA PHE A 72 -1.32 6.03 -1.54
C PHE A 72 -2.44 4.98 -1.60
N PHE A 73 -2.37 3.92 -0.78
CA PHE A 73 -3.37 2.85 -0.80
C PHE A 73 -4.77 3.32 -0.36
N THR A 74 -4.82 4.32 0.52
CA THR A 74 -6.07 4.98 0.91
C THR A 74 -6.71 5.69 -0.29
N LEU A 75 -5.92 6.47 -1.03
CA LEU A 75 -6.38 7.16 -2.25
C LEU A 75 -6.74 6.17 -3.35
N ALA A 76 -5.94 5.12 -3.53
CA ALA A 76 -6.17 4.08 -4.53
C ALA A 76 -7.54 3.42 -4.37
N GLU A 77 -7.89 3.06 -3.14
CA GLU A 77 -9.19 2.46 -2.84
C GLU A 77 -10.36 3.45 -3.04
N SER A 78 -10.14 4.75 -2.78
CA SER A 78 -11.17 5.78 -2.97
C SER A 78 -11.34 6.22 -4.44
N HIS A 79 -10.26 6.22 -5.22
CA HIS A 79 -10.26 6.66 -6.62
C HIS A 79 -10.59 5.52 -7.59
N TRP A 80 -10.05 4.32 -7.36
CA TRP A 80 -10.25 3.18 -8.23
C TRP A 80 -11.17 2.17 -7.55
N ALA A 81 -12.40 2.06 -8.06
CA ALA A 81 -13.37 1.08 -7.58
C ALA A 81 -12.88 -0.38 -7.70
N ASP A 82 -11.94 -0.65 -8.62
CA ASP A 82 -11.33 -1.98 -8.82
C ASP A 82 -10.25 -2.31 -7.76
N TRP A 83 -9.79 -1.31 -7.01
CA TRP A 83 -8.73 -1.43 -6.00
C TRP A 83 -9.32 -1.54 -4.59
N PHE A 84 -10.32 -2.41 -4.43
CA PHE A 84 -10.97 -2.62 -3.14
C PHE A 84 -10.26 -3.71 -2.33
N GLY A 85 -9.55 -3.29 -1.27
CA GLY A 85 -8.87 -4.16 -0.32
C GLY A 85 -9.71 -4.47 0.92
N GLY A 86 -10.63 -3.58 1.30
CA GLY A 86 -11.53 -3.78 2.45
C GLY A 86 -10.75 -3.99 3.76
N ASP A 87 -11.04 -5.09 4.46
CA ASP A 87 -10.31 -5.52 5.67
C ASP A 87 -8.89 -6.04 5.39
N LYS A 88 -8.57 -6.37 4.13
CA LYS A 88 -7.25 -6.87 3.74
C LYS A 88 -6.33 -5.79 3.16
N ASN A 89 -6.78 -4.54 3.21
CA ASN A 89 -6.07 -3.42 2.60
C ASN A 89 -4.64 -3.29 3.18
N PRO A 90 -3.60 -3.20 2.33
CA PRO A 90 -2.20 -3.06 2.75
C PRO A 90 -1.93 -1.88 3.68
N THR A 91 -2.74 -0.84 3.64
CA THR A 91 -2.71 0.27 4.60
C THR A 91 -2.73 -0.25 6.04
N ILE A 92 -3.51 -1.29 6.34
CA ILE A 92 -3.61 -1.89 7.68
C ILE A 92 -2.30 -2.56 8.08
N TRP A 93 -1.64 -3.24 7.14
CA TRP A 93 -0.35 -3.89 7.37
C TRP A 93 0.77 -2.87 7.59
N VAL A 94 0.82 -1.84 6.74
CA VAL A 94 1.74 -0.69 6.87
C VAL A 94 1.56 -0.03 8.23
N CYS A 95 0.31 0.17 8.62
CA CYS A 95 -0.05 0.69 9.92
C CYS A 95 0.44 -0.22 11.07
N LYS A 96 0.19 -1.52 11.01
CA LYS A 96 0.69 -2.46 12.02
C LYS A 96 2.22 -2.49 12.09
N GLU A 97 2.92 -2.36 10.97
CA GLU A 97 4.38 -2.34 10.92
C GLU A 97 4.98 -1.09 11.56
N LEU A 98 4.48 0.10 11.18
CA LEU A 98 4.85 1.35 11.85
C LEU A 98 4.59 1.27 13.37
N LYS A 99 3.58 0.49 13.79
CA LYS A 99 3.34 0.19 15.21
C LYS A 99 4.34 -0.70 15.87
N ALA A 100 4.71 -1.78 15.22
CA ALA A 100 5.74 -2.67 15.72
C ALA A 100 7.07 -1.91 15.91
N ARG A 101 7.36 -0.95 15.02
CA ARG A 101 8.56 -0.09 15.07
C ARG A 101 8.55 0.98 16.16
N GLY A 102 7.44 1.17 16.86
CA GLY A 102 7.30 2.27 17.83
C GLY A 102 7.10 3.64 17.18
N GLU A 103 6.81 3.68 15.88
CA GLU A 103 6.52 4.88 15.09
C GLU A 103 5.01 5.07 14.84
N PHE A 104 4.13 4.34 15.56
CA PHE A 104 2.66 4.47 15.44
C PHE A 104 1.97 5.43 16.40
N PRO A 105 0.92 6.09 15.89
CA PRO A 105 1.10 7.01 14.79
C PRO A 105 0.59 8.38 15.20
N ASP A 106 1.21 9.39 14.61
CA ASP A 106 0.65 10.70 14.38
C ASP A 106 -0.87 10.60 14.18
N LYS A 107 -1.64 11.13 15.16
CA LYS A 107 -3.10 11.29 15.05
C LYS A 107 -3.52 11.90 13.72
N GLU A 108 -2.63 12.72 13.15
CA GLU A 108 -2.77 13.33 11.84
C GLU A 108 -2.92 12.30 10.71
N LEU A 109 -2.10 11.24 10.64
CA LEU A 109 -2.20 10.25 9.57
C LEU A 109 -3.50 9.45 9.67
N THR A 110 -3.89 9.05 10.88
CA THR A 110 -5.18 8.38 11.11
C THR A 110 -6.36 9.25 10.73
N ALA A 111 -6.34 10.54 11.11
CA ALA A 111 -7.37 11.49 10.72
C ALA A 111 -7.42 11.69 9.20
N TRP A 112 -6.25 11.78 8.55
CA TRP A 112 -6.14 11.94 7.10
C TRP A 112 -6.70 10.73 6.37
N ILE A 113 -6.35 9.50 6.77
CA ILE A 113 -6.86 8.27 6.14
C ILE A 113 -8.38 8.25 6.21
N LYS A 114 -8.96 8.50 7.39
CA LYS A 114 -10.42 8.52 7.58
C LYS A 114 -11.14 9.63 6.81
N ALA A 115 -10.44 10.70 6.43
CA ALA A 115 -11.00 11.78 5.62
C ALA A 115 -10.90 11.52 4.11
N ASN A 116 -10.01 10.62 3.68
CA ASN A 116 -9.70 10.34 2.26
C ASN A 116 -10.13 8.94 1.81
N THR A 117 -10.84 8.18 2.64
CA THR A 117 -11.41 6.88 2.28
C THR A 117 -12.80 6.71 2.87
N GLU A 118 -13.66 5.98 2.15
CA GLU A 118 -14.95 5.52 2.65
C GLU A 118 -14.84 4.19 3.40
N ASN A 119 -13.66 3.56 3.41
CA ASN A 119 -13.45 2.27 4.05
C ASN A 119 -13.37 2.38 5.58
N ARG A 120 -14.46 1.97 6.24
CA ARG A 120 -14.58 1.94 7.71
C ARG A 120 -13.59 1.00 8.42
N PHE A 121 -12.96 0.07 7.70
CA PHE A 121 -11.95 -0.82 8.26
C PHE A 121 -10.61 -0.10 8.42
N LEU A 122 -10.34 0.95 7.65
CA LEU A 122 -9.12 1.74 7.81
C LEU A 122 -9.19 2.66 9.04
N PRO A 123 -8.09 2.85 9.79
CA PRO A 123 -6.72 2.33 9.56
C PRO A 123 -6.38 1.03 10.33
N TYR A 124 -7.27 0.52 11.17
CA TYR A 124 -6.94 -0.59 12.09
C TYR A 124 -7.32 -1.99 11.58
N GLY A 125 -8.01 -2.08 10.44
CA GLY A 125 -8.67 -3.28 9.94
C GLY A 125 -9.96 -3.58 10.70
N ASN A 126 -10.53 -4.77 10.48
CA ASN A 126 -11.66 -5.22 11.27
C ASN A 126 -11.22 -5.38 12.75
N VAL A 127 -11.76 -4.53 13.63
CA VAL A 127 -11.46 -4.55 15.08
C VAL A 127 -12.15 -5.72 15.80
N LEU A 128 -12.77 -6.63 15.05
CA LEU A 128 -13.45 -7.84 15.52
C LEU A 128 -12.82 -9.06 14.83
N GLY A 129 -11.76 -9.59 15.45
CA GLY A 129 -11.08 -10.83 15.07
C GLY A 129 -10.19 -11.32 16.18
#